data_AF-A0A7X7RIQ0-F1
#
_entry.id   AF-A0A7X7RIQ0-F1
#
_cell.length_a   1.000
_cell.length_b   1.000
_cell.length_c   1.000
_cell.angle_alpha   90.00
_cell.angle_beta   90.00
_cell.angle_gamma   90.00
#
_symmetry.space_group_name_H-M   'P 1'
#
loop_
_entity.id
_entity.type
_entity.pdbx_description
1 polymer ?
#
loop_
_entity_poly.entity_id
_entity_poly.type
_entity_poly.pdbx_seq_one_letter_code
_entity_poly.pdbx_strand_id
1 'polypeptide(L)'
;MMPEYFSLRALLYQVDIPARVEIFLPDALQEPGWEFSLICYNEHRRNHAGEGPTSETVYDLPLQRQSEDCLALDFCPYCEGEYTLAVTAQKGEQSLNALLNVYSLPADWFALNPYKGNPHCHSNASDGTCSPAELAAKSRAVGFDFLAITDHHYWQAPLTEPQFVNAGMTFIAGEEVHPIAGGAIHLLSLGAPESVTAWQHNHEPEYRQLVAERLQKYDGQPEHERLQAAICDVLLDKIREIGGLSVYCHPYWRCNAGLSHYNATPLLNELVFKSNRFDALELGNCETYRTALMNARYCELCRDGFQKPLLGASDYHNRYDDEALSSVYTIVLAPECTQEAVCQAIRRENCAAVAGNSEVMPFGSFRLLKYVLFLLKYFFPQHDRLCRQQGELLLRALQGEDVSLEIQGLQQKITAWQKALKYSPAGR
;
A
#
# COMPACT_ATOMS: atom_id res chain seq x y z
N MET A 1 9.26 15.99 -21.12
CA MET A 1 10.28 15.17 -20.44
C MET A 1 9.67 13.81 -20.13
N MET A 2 9.84 12.87 -21.06
CA MET A 2 10.07 11.44 -20.87
C MET A 2 10.57 11.02 -22.25
N PRO A 3 11.86 10.74 -22.44
CA PRO A 3 12.29 10.18 -23.71
C PRO A 3 11.91 8.70 -23.64
N GLU A 4 10.92 8.29 -24.44
CA GLU A 4 10.49 6.90 -24.70
C GLU A 4 11.60 6.06 -25.37
N TYR A 5 12.86 6.22 -24.94
CA TYR A 5 13.99 5.66 -25.63
C TYR A 5 14.44 4.36 -24.99
N PHE A 6 14.66 4.31 -23.68
CA PHE A 6 15.24 3.11 -23.05
C PHE A 6 14.26 2.45 -22.10
N SER A 7 14.25 1.12 -22.07
CA SER A 7 13.51 0.34 -21.07
C SER A 7 14.40 -0.71 -20.40
N LEU A 8 14.07 -1.08 -19.17
CA LEU A 8 14.83 -2.05 -18.39
C LEU A 8 14.12 -3.40 -18.39
N ARG A 9 14.90 -4.49 -18.38
CA ARG A 9 14.34 -5.83 -18.17
C ARG A 9 13.71 -6.00 -16.78
N ALA A 10 14.40 -5.48 -15.77
CA ALA A 10 14.01 -5.54 -14.37
C ALA A 10 14.41 -4.26 -13.63
N LEU A 11 13.66 -3.93 -12.60
CA LEU A 11 13.88 -2.74 -11.78
C LEU A 11 14.57 -3.07 -10.45
N LEU A 12 14.43 -4.30 -9.94
CA LEU A 12 14.96 -4.71 -8.65
C LEU A 12 16.08 -5.74 -8.77
N TYR A 13 17.13 -5.52 -7.98
CA TYR A 13 18.30 -6.39 -7.89
C TYR A 13 18.60 -6.69 -6.41
N GLN A 14 19.19 -7.85 -6.11
CA GLN A 14 19.52 -8.20 -4.74
C GLN A 14 20.92 -7.71 -4.39
N VAL A 15 21.07 -7.13 -3.19
CA VAL A 15 22.37 -6.68 -2.66
C VAL A 15 23.36 -7.85 -2.57
N ASP A 16 24.61 -7.59 -2.96
CA ASP A 16 25.76 -8.50 -3.00
C ASP A 16 25.59 -9.73 -3.91
N ILE A 17 24.57 -9.73 -4.78
CA ILE A 17 24.34 -10.79 -5.76
C ILE A 17 24.71 -10.28 -7.16
N PRO A 18 25.70 -10.88 -7.84
CA PRO A 18 26.00 -10.57 -9.23
C PRO A 18 24.78 -10.78 -10.13
N ALA A 19 24.51 -9.78 -10.96
CA ALA A 19 23.37 -9.73 -11.85
C ALA A 19 23.77 -9.09 -13.18
N ARG A 20 22.84 -9.15 -14.13
CA ARG A 20 22.96 -8.50 -15.42
C ARG A 20 21.85 -7.49 -15.60
N VAL A 21 22.20 -6.23 -15.77
CA VAL A 21 21.22 -5.21 -16.17
C VAL A 21 21.14 -5.22 -17.69
N GLU A 22 19.94 -5.36 -18.22
CA GLU A 22 19.65 -5.30 -19.65
C GLU A 22 18.79 -4.08 -19.95
N ILE A 23 19.28 -3.28 -20.89
CA ILE A 23 18.73 -2.00 -21.32
C ILE A 23 18.32 -2.15 -22.78
N PHE A 24 17.02 -2.12 -23.03
CA PHE A 24 16.46 -2.21 -24.38
C PHE A 24 16.44 -0.84 -25.06
N LEU A 25 16.83 -0.84 -26.32
CA LEU A 25 16.97 0.32 -27.18
C LEU A 25 15.72 0.55 -28.02
N PRO A 26 15.34 1.80 -28.27
CA PRO A 26 14.27 2.11 -29.19
C PRO A 26 14.76 1.95 -30.63
N ASP A 27 13.85 1.78 -31.58
CA ASP A 27 14.17 1.57 -33.00
C ASP A 27 15.18 2.59 -33.55
N ALA A 28 15.08 3.85 -33.14
CA ALA A 28 15.98 4.93 -33.57
C ALA A 28 17.47 4.74 -33.17
N LEU A 29 17.76 3.93 -32.14
CA LEU A 29 19.13 3.68 -31.65
C LEU A 29 19.63 2.25 -31.97
N GLN A 30 18.84 1.47 -32.70
CA GLN A 30 19.23 0.13 -33.13
C GLN A 30 20.20 0.17 -34.32
N GLU A 31 20.15 1.25 -35.12
CA GLU A 31 21.03 1.45 -36.28
C GLU A 31 22.53 1.40 -35.93
N PRO A 32 23.39 0.90 -36.85
CA PRO A 32 24.83 0.99 -36.68
C PRO A 32 25.35 2.43 -36.54
N GLY A 33 26.49 2.57 -35.87
CA GLY A 33 27.23 3.84 -35.71
C GLY A 33 26.91 4.65 -34.46
N TRP A 34 26.03 4.15 -33.58
CA TRP A 34 25.86 4.68 -32.23
C TRP A 34 26.89 4.08 -31.28
N GLU A 35 27.62 4.93 -30.56
CA GLU A 35 28.48 4.57 -29.44
C GLU A 35 27.76 4.84 -28.12
N PHE A 36 27.91 3.94 -27.15
CA PHE A 36 27.20 4.03 -25.88
C PHE A 36 28.17 4.00 -24.70
N SER A 37 27.93 4.87 -23.72
CA SER A 37 28.61 4.87 -22.43
C SER A 37 27.60 4.94 -21.28
N LEU A 38 28.01 4.49 -20.09
CA LEU A 38 27.16 4.46 -18.92
C LEU A 38 27.92 4.90 -17.67
N ILE A 39 27.31 5.81 -16.91
CA ILE A 39 27.75 6.15 -15.57
C ILE A 39 26.69 5.71 -14.56
N CYS A 40 27.11 4.99 -13.52
CA CYS A 40 26.24 4.58 -12.42
C CYS A 40 26.46 5.44 -11.17
N TYR A 41 25.37 5.89 -10.54
CA TYR A 41 25.33 6.64 -9.27
C TYR A 41 24.49 5.90 -8.22
N ASN A 42 24.74 6.15 -6.92
CA ASN A 42 23.94 5.63 -5.81
C ASN A 42 23.76 6.69 -4.70
N GLU A 43 22.60 6.69 -4.02
CA GLU A 43 22.24 7.66 -2.97
C GLU A 43 23.11 7.61 -1.70
N HIS A 44 23.68 6.46 -1.34
CA HIS A 44 24.36 6.20 -0.06
C HIS A 44 25.83 6.61 -0.01
N ARG A 45 26.42 7.08 -1.10
CA ARG A 45 27.74 7.73 -1.09
C ARG A 45 27.65 9.15 -1.62
N ARG A 46 27.09 10.06 -0.81
CA ARG A 46 27.46 11.48 -0.88
C ARG A 46 28.71 11.68 -0.03
N ASN A 47 29.74 12.19 -0.68
CA ASN A 47 31.02 12.57 -0.09
C ASN A 47 30.79 13.42 1.18
N HIS A 48 31.52 13.15 2.27
CA HIS A 48 31.44 13.91 3.53
C HIS A 48 31.88 15.39 3.42
N ALA A 49 32.21 15.88 2.21
CA ALA A 49 32.84 17.17 1.98
C ALA A 49 32.02 18.20 1.17
N GLY A 50 30.77 17.91 0.76
CA GLY A 50 29.90 18.93 0.16
C GLY A 50 30.29 19.42 -1.24
N GLU A 51 31.27 18.81 -1.89
CA GLU A 51 31.54 18.97 -3.33
C GLU A 51 30.68 17.94 -4.10
N GLY A 52 30.30 18.24 -5.35
CA GLY A 52 29.43 17.39 -6.18
C GLY A 52 29.92 15.95 -6.40
N PRO A 53 29.27 15.15 -7.27
CA PRO A 53 29.69 13.76 -7.53
C PRO A 53 31.19 13.71 -7.86
N THR A 54 31.97 13.01 -7.04
CA THR A 54 33.42 12.80 -7.24
C THR A 54 33.65 11.55 -8.07
N SER A 55 34.86 11.40 -8.62
CA SER A 55 35.30 10.21 -9.39
C SER A 55 35.18 8.87 -8.64
N GLU A 56 34.96 8.88 -7.31
CA GLU A 56 34.75 7.67 -6.48
C GLU A 56 33.28 7.22 -6.39
N THR A 57 32.35 8.03 -6.91
CA THR A 57 30.89 7.78 -6.89
C THR A 57 30.33 7.47 -8.28
N VAL A 58 31.20 7.53 -9.29
CA VAL A 58 30.94 7.32 -10.71
C VAL A 58 31.62 6.04 -11.11
N TYR A 59 30.83 4.99 -11.34
CA TYR A 59 31.35 3.74 -11.89
C TYR A 59 31.16 3.79 -13.41
N ASP A 60 32.28 3.81 -14.13
CA ASP A 60 32.29 3.52 -15.57
C ASP A 60 32.14 2.01 -15.71
N LEU A 61 30.90 1.59 -15.97
CA LEU A 61 30.57 0.18 -16.11
C LEU A 61 30.58 -0.16 -17.59
N PRO A 62 31.41 -1.13 -18.02
CA PRO A 62 31.53 -1.47 -19.43
C PRO A 62 30.19 -1.94 -19.97
N LEU A 63 29.60 -1.13 -20.84
CA LEU A 63 28.33 -1.42 -21.48
C LEU A 63 28.58 -2.24 -22.75
N GLN A 64 27.99 -3.43 -22.82
CA GLN A 64 28.20 -4.35 -23.92
C GLN A 64 26.92 -4.45 -24.76
N ARG A 65 27.04 -4.23 -26.07
CA ARG A 65 25.94 -4.52 -27.00
C ARG A 65 25.75 -6.03 -27.13
N GLN A 66 24.59 -6.53 -26.74
CA GLN A 66 24.23 -7.96 -26.77
C GLN A 66 23.51 -8.35 -28.05
N SER A 67 22.65 -7.46 -28.55
CA SER A 67 21.88 -7.59 -29.78
C SER A 67 21.68 -6.21 -30.41
N GLU A 68 20.96 -6.12 -31.53
CA GLU A 68 20.65 -4.85 -32.17
C GLU A 68 19.84 -3.91 -31.25
N ASP A 69 19.01 -4.49 -30.38
CA ASP A 69 18.06 -3.81 -29.51
C ASP A 69 18.43 -3.87 -28.01
N CYS A 70 19.56 -4.48 -27.63
CA CYS A 70 19.88 -4.66 -26.21
C CYS A 70 21.34 -4.33 -25.89
N LEU A 71 21.51 -3.48 -24.87
CA LEU A 71 22.76 -3.26 -24.17
C LEU A 71 22.70 -3.97 -22.82
N ALA A 72 23.83 -4.49 -22.34
CA ALA A 72 23.92 -5.11 -21.04
C ALA A 72 25.18 -4.71 -20.29
N LEU A 73 25.09 -4.71 -18.96
CA LEU A 73 26.24 -4.58 -18.07
C LEU A 73 26.17 -5.62 -16.95
N ASP A 74 27.33 -6.05 -16.50
CA ASP A 74 27.46 -6.80 -15.26
C ASP A 74 27.32 -5.83 -14.09
N PHE A 75 26.46 -6.19 -13.13
CA PHE A 75 26.06 -5.31 -12.05
C PHE A 75 25.99 -6.11 -10.74
N CYS A 76 26.65 -5.62 -9.70
CA CYS A 76 26.57 -6.18 -8.35
C CYS A 76 26.35 -5.03 -7.36
N PRO A 77 25.09 -4.75 -6.97
CA PRO A 77 24.81 -3.67 -6.03
C PRO A 77 25.33 -4.05 -4.64
N TYR A 78 26.01 -3.13 -3.95
CA TYR A 78 26.70 -3.37 -2.68
C TYR A 78 25.98 -2.81 -1.45
N CYS A 79 24.91 -2.05 -1.65
CA CYS A 79 24.08 -1.52 -0.57
C CYS A 79 22.63 -1.46 -1.05
N GLU A 80 21.68 -1.46 -0.11
CA GLU A 80 20.26 -1.19 -0.39
C GLU A 80 20.08 0.26 -0.86
N GLY A 81 19.19 0.49 -1.81
CA GLY A 81 18.85 1.83 -2.28
C GLY A 81 18.75 1.94 -3.80
N GLU A 82 18.44 3.16 -4.23
CA GLU A 82 18.29 3.50 -5.64
C GLU A 82 19.66 3.74 -6.31
N TYR A 83 19.85 3.12 -7.46
CA TYR A 83 20.96 3.35 -8.38
C TYR A 83 20.45 4.02 -9.65
N THR A 84 21.12 5.09 -10.07
CA THR A 84 20.83 5.79 -11.33
C THR A 84 21.87 5.41 -12.37
N LEU A 85 21.43 4.94 -13.52
CA LEU A 85 22.22 4.60 -14.70
C LEU A 85 22.05 5.72 -15.73
N ALA A 86 23.04 6.58 -15.85
CA ALA A 86 23.08 7.61 -16.87
C ALA A 86 23.71 7.05 -18.14
N VAL A 87 22.90 6.82 -19.17
CA VAL A 87 23.31 6.28 -20.46
C VAL A 87 23.46 7.43 -21.45
N THR A 88 24.59 7.48 -22.13
CA THR A 88 24.86 8.42 -23.22
C THR A 88 25.03 7.66 -24.51
N ALA A 89 24.29 8.03 -25.55
CA ALA A 89 24.43 7.54 -26.91
C ALA A 89 24.97 8.66 -27.82
N GLN A 90 26.01 8.39 -28.60
CA GLN A 90 26.65 9.36 -29.50
C GLN A 90 26.79 8.81 -30.93
N LYS A 91 26.52 9.65 -31.93
CA LYS A 91 26.72 9.36 -33.37
C LYS A 91 27.08 10.65 -34.10
N GLY A 92 28.37 10.84 -34.40
CA GLY A 92 28.87 12.12 -34.92
C GLY A 92 28.66 13.25 -33.90
N GLU A 93 27.99 14.33 -34.30
CA GLU A 93 27.64 15.44 -33.39
C GLU A 93 26.34 15.21 -32.59
N GLN A 94 25.61 14.13 -32.88
CA GLN A 94 24.37 13.81 -32.17
C GLN A 94 24.69 13.14 -30.83
N SER A 95 24.06 13.62 -29.76
CA SER A 95 24.16 13.02 -28.43
C SER A 95 22.78 12.95 -27.78
N LEU A 96 22.46 11.77 -27.23
CA LEU A 96 21.24 11.51 -26.48
C LEU A 96 21.61 10.99 -25.09
N ASN A 97 20.91 11.48 -24.07
CA ASN A 97 21.13 11.08 -22.69
C ASN A 97 19.83 10.54 -22.09
N ALA A 98 19.93 9.45 -21.33
CA ALA A 98 18.84 8.88 -20.59
C ALA A 98 19.26 8.57 -19.15
N LEU A 99 18.34 8.77 -18.21
CA LEU A 99 18.50 8.32 -16.83
C LEU A 99 17.54 7.15 -16.61
N LEU A 100 18.11 6.02 -16.25
CA LEU A 100 17.38 4.82 -15.85
C LEU A 100 17.63 4.58 -14.37
N ASN A 101 16.66 4.02 -13.67
CA ASN A 101 16.74 3.84 -12.23
C ASN A 101 16.42 2.38 -11.89
N VAL A 102 17.28 1.79 -11.09
CA VAL A 102 17.08 0.45 -10.51
C VAL A 102 17.17 0.58 -8.99
N TYR A 103 16.50 -0.32 -8.28
CA TYR A 103 16.58 -0.37 -6.83
C TYR A 103 17.21 -1.69 -6.40
N SER A 104 17.97 -1.63 -5.33
CA SER A 104 18.62 -2.80 -4.74
C SER A 104 18.03 -3.08 -3.37
N LEU A 105 17.73 -4.35 -3.10
CA LEU A 105 17.11 -4.78 -1.84
C LEU A 105 17.93 -5.89 -1.19
N PRO A 106 18.04 -5.90 0.15
CA PRO A 106 18.50 -7.09 0.87
C PRO A 106 17.50 -8.24 0.70
N ALA A 107 17.94 -9.45 1.05
CA ALA A 107 17.17 -10.68 0.84
C ALA A 107 15.77 -10.66 1.47
N ASP A 108 15.58 -9.93 2.57
CA ASP A 108 14.33 -9.84 3.31
C ASP A 108 13.19 -9.24 2.48
N TRP A 109 13.43 -8.10 1.82
CA TRP A 109 12.44 -7.45 0.95
C TRP A 109 12.55 -7.85 -0.51
N PHE A 110 13.71 -8.34 -0.97
CA PHE A 110 13.83 -8.90 -2.32
C PHE A 110 12.93 -10.14 -2.50
N ALA A 111 12.67 -10.90 -1.43
CA ALA A 111 11.72 -12.01 -1.44
C ALA A 111 10.23 -11.57 -1.49
N LEU A 112 9.90 -10.30 -1.22
CA LEU A 112 8.53 -9.79 -1.12
C LEU A 112 8.11 -9.00 -2.37
N ASN A 113 6.81 -8.99 -2.67
CA ASN A 113 6.22 -8.31 -3.80
C ASN A 113 5.35 -7.14 -3.31
N PRO A 114 5.34 -6.00 -4.01
CA PRO A 114 4.49 -4.88 -3.66
C PRO A 114 3.07 -5.08 -4.17
N TYR A 115 2.09 -4.86 -3.29
CA TYR A 115 0.66 -4.87 -3.61
C TYR A 115 0.01 -3.59 -3.10
N LYS A 116 -0.91 -3.04 -3.89
CA LYS A 116 -1.63 -1.81 -3.56
C LYS A 116 -3.07 -2.16 -3.17
N GLY A 117 -3.63 -1.55 -2.15
CA GLY A 117 -5.01 -1.85 -1.77
C GLY A 117 -5.60 -0.91 -0.74
N ASN A 118 -6.88 -1.09 -0.47
CA ASN A 118 -7.64 -0.24 0.44
C ASN A 118 -8.28 -1.09 1.54
N PRO A 119 -7.91 -0.87 2.81
CA PRO A 119 -8.44 -1.64 3.92
C PRO A 119 -9.73 -1.08 4.53
N HIS A 120 -10.25 0.08 4.09
CA HIS A 120 -11.42 0.72 4.69
C HIS A 120 -12.32 1.36 3.61
N CYS A 121 -13.47 0.73 3.35
CA CYS A 121 -14.49 1.26 2.44
C CYS A 121 -15.85 0.62 2.71
N HIS A 122 -16.92 1.30 2.28
CA HIS A 122 -18.29 0.94 2.61
C HIS A 122 -19.10 0.67 1.35
N SER A 123 -19.90 -0.38 1.41
CA SER A 123 -20.87 -0.77 0.40
C SER A 123 -22.28 -0.32 0.80
N ASN A 124 -23.26 -0.68 -0.02
CA ASN A 124 -24.68 -0.47 0.27
C ASN A 124 -25.24 -1.44 1.33
N ALA A 125 -24.41 -2.30 1.93
CA ALA A 125 -24.79 -3.11 3.09
C ALA A 125 -24.76 -2.31 4.40
N SER A 126 -23.98 -1.22 4.50
CA SER A 126 -24.15 -0.19 5.53
C SER A 126 -24.70 1.11 4.94
N ASP A 127 -23.82 2.02 4.56
CA ASP A 127 -24.15 3.40 4.30
C ASP A 127 -23.34 4.00 3.12
N GLY A 128 -22.55 3.17 2.44
CA GLY A 128 -22.07 3.43 1.09
C GLY A 128 -23.19 3.31 0.05
N THR A 129 -22.90 3.70 -1.19
CA THR A 129 -23.90 3.66 -2.29
C THR A 129 -23.62 2.61 -3.36
N CYS A 130 -22.38 2.10 -3.44
CA CYS A 130 -22.01 1.02 -4.36
C CYS A 130 -22.37 -0.35 -3.79
N SER A 131 -22.79 -1.30 -4.63
CA SER A 131 -22.73 -2.71 -4.26
C SER A 131 -21.29 -3.18 -4.04
N PRO A 132 -21.06 -4.26 -3.29
CA PRO A 132 -19.71 -4.84 -3.12
C PRO A 132 -19.00 -5.12 -4.45
N ALA A 133 -19.73 -5.64 -5.45
CA ALA A 133 -19.19 -5.95 -6.77
C ALA A 133 -18.80 -4.69 -7.56
N GLU A 134 -19.62 -3.64 -7.54
CA GLU A 134 -19.29 -2.36 -8.17
C GLU A 134 -18.07 -1.71 -7.50
N LEU A 135 -18.01 -1.76 -6.17
CA LEU A 135 -16.89 -1.23 -5.40
C LEU A 135 -15.58 -1.98 -5.71
N ALA A 136 -15.65 -3.31 -5.87
CA ALA A 136 -14.51 -4.12 -6.32
C ALA A 136 -14.04 -3.72 -7.73
N ALA A 137 -14.96 -3.58 -8.68
CA ALA A 137 -14.63 -3.18 -10.05
C ALA A 137 -14.00 -1.76 -10.10
N LYS A 138 -14.58 -0.79 -9.37
CA LYS A 138 -14.02 0.56 -9.21
C LYS A 138 -12.63 0.54 -8.55
N SER A 139 -12.46 -0.28 -7.52
CA SER A 139 -11.19 -0.47 -6.80
C SER A 139 -10.10 -0.99 -7.74
N ARG A 140 -10.43 -1.95 -8.61
CA ARG A 140 -9.48 -2.42 -9.62
C ARG A 140 -9.13 -1.31 -10.60
N ALA A 141 -10.09 -0.48 -11.00
CA ALA A 141 -9.88 0.60 -11.95
C ALA A 141 -8.89 1.68 -11.44
N VAL A 142 -8.71 1.79 -10.12
CA VAL A 142 -7.74 2.70 -9.48
C VAL A 142 -6.42 2.02 -9.09
N GLY A 143 -6.20 0.77 -9.51
CA GLY A 143 -4.94 0.05 -9.33
C GLY A 143 -4.85 -0.81 -8.08
N PHE A 144 -5.97 -1.11 -7.41
CA PHE A 144 -5.93 -1.98 -6.23
C PHE A 144 -5.84 -3.46 -6.61
N ASP A 145 -4.96 -4.18 -5.91
CA ASP A 145 -4.75 -5.62 -5.91
C ASP A 145 -5.55 -6.30 -4.80
N PHE A 146 -5.73 -5.61 -3.66
CA PHE A 146 -6.56 -6.09 -2.57
C PHE A 146 -7.55 -5.03 -2.06
N LEU A 147 -8.65 -5.50 -1.50
CA LEU A 147 -9.72 -4.67 -0.95
C LEU A 147 -10.29 -5.30 0.31
N ALA A 148 -10.53 -4.51 1.35
CA ALA A 148 -11.41 -4.88 2.45
C ALA A 148 -12.63 -3.97 2.41
N ILE A 149 -13.82 -4.57 2.27
CA ILE A 149 -15.09 -3.89 2.44
C ILE A 149 -15.46 -4.06 3.91
N THR A 150 -15.62 -2.94 4.61
CA THR A 150 -15.71 -2.88 6.08
C THR A 150 -16.98 -2.16 6.47
N ASP A 151 -18.13 -2.71 6.05
CA ASP A 151 -19.43 -2.15 6.34
C ASP A 151 -19.66 -2.02 7.86
N HIS A 152 -20.37 -0.97 8.28
CA HIS A 152 -20.70 -0.75 9.68
C HIS A 152 -21.59 -1.89 10.20
N HIS A 153 -21.20 -2.51 11.32
CA HIS A 153 -21.98 -3.56 11.98
C HIS A 153 -22.30 -4.79 11.11
N TYR A 154 -21.64 -4.93 9.97
CA TYR A 154 -21.88 -5.99 9.01
C TYR A 154 -20.55 -6.59 8.57
N TRP A 155 -20.33 -7.85 8.92
CA TRP A 155 -19.14 -8.56 8.49
C TRP A 155 -19.29 -9.00 7.04
N GLN A 156 -18.34 -8.57 6.23
CA GLN A 156 -18.29 -8.87 4.81
C GLN A 156 -17.32 -10.03 4.57
N ALA A 157 -17.83 -11.13 4.02
CA ALA A 157 -17.00 -12.22 3.53
C ALA A 157 -16.19 -11.77 2.29
N PRO A 158 -15.02 -12.41 2.02
CA PRO A 158 -14.30 -12.20 0.78
C PRO A 158 -15.19 -12.47 -0.44
N LEU A 159 -15.11 -11.60 -1.44
CA LEU A 159 -15.79 -11.83 -2.72
C LEU A 159 -15.14 -13.01 -3.46
N THR A 160 -15.98 -13.89 -4.01
CA THR A 160 -15.54 -15.13 -4.67
C THR A 160 -16.03 -15.23 -6.12
N GLU A 161 -16.62 -14.16 -6.66
CA GLU A 161 -17.15 -14.17 -8.02
C GLU A 161 -16.01 -14.38 -9.03
N PRO A 162 -16.19 -15.29 -10.02
CA PRO A 162 -15.12 -15.66 -10.94
C PRO A 162 -14.50 -14.48 -11.69
N GLN A 163 -15.25 -13.43 -12.03
CA GLN A 163 -14.66 -12.28 -12.72
C GLN A 163 -13.59 -11.57 -11.89
N PHE A 164 -13.74 -11.47 -10.57
CA PHE A 164 -12.76 -10.81 -9.70
C PHE A 164 -11.58 -11.73 -9.39
N VAL A 165 -11.83 -13.03 -9.21
CA VAL A 165 -10.77 -14.04 -9.06
C VAL A 165 -9.90 -14.11 -10.32
N ASN A 166 -10.52 -14.11 -11.50
CA ASN A 166 -9.80 -14.08 -12.79
C ASN A 166 -9.08 -12.76 -13.05
N ALA A 167 -9.54 -11.66 -12.43
CA ALA A 167 -8.86 -10.38 -12.40
C ALA A 167 -7.72 -10.32 -11.37
N GLY A 168 -7.45 -11.42 -10.65
CA GLY A 168 -6.38 -11.52 -9.66
C GLY A 168 -6.55 -10.63 -8.44
N MET A 169 -7.79 -10.21 -8.14
CA MET A 169 -8.08 -9.40 -6.96
C MET A 169 -8.15 -10.27 -5.71
N THR A 170 -7.69 -9.71 -4.59
CA THR A 170 -7.80 -10.32 -3.26
C THR A 170 -8.80 -9.56 -2.41
N PHE A 171 -9.70 -10.27 -1.76
CA PHE A 171 -10.66 -9.66 -0.83
C PHE A 171 -10.34 -10.11 0.59
N ILE A 172 -10.23 -9.13 1.48
CA ILE A 172 -9.99 -9.35 2.89
C ILE A 172 -11.35 -9.24 3.58
N ALA A 173 -11.71 -10.25 4.35
CA ALA A 173 -12.88 -10.22 5.21
C ALA A 173 -12.81 -9.02 6.14
N GLY A 174 -13.90 -8.27 6.29
CA GLY A 174 -13.85 -6.98 6.95
C GLY A 174 -15.14 -6.63 7.68
N GLU A 175 -15.00 -5.90 8.77
CA GLU A 175 -16.09 -5.24 9.49
C GLU A 175 -15.53 -3.96 10.10
N GLU A 176 -16.24 -2.84 9.98
CA GLU A 176 -16.00 -1.71 10.87
C GLU A 176 -16.89 -1.88 12.11
N VAL A 177 -16.23 -2.17 13.22
CA VAL A 177 -16.83 -2.54 14.49
C VAL A 177 -17.06 -1.28 15.32
N HIS A 178 -18.29 -1.15 15.79
CA HIS A 178 -18.71 -0.13 16.74
C HIS A 178 -19.26 -0.76 18.02
N PRO A 179 -19.26 -0.04 19.15
CA PRO A 179 -19.97 -0.46 20.35
C PRO A 179 -21.49 -0.56 20.10
N ILE A 180 -22.12 -1.68 20.49
CA ILE A 180 -23.59 -1.85 20.34
C ILE A 180 -24.44 -0.83 21.12
N ALA A 181 -23.87 -0.18 22.14
CA ALA A 181 -24.52 0.88 22.93
C ALA A 181 -24.33 2.29 22.33
N GLY A 182 -23.66 2.39 21.17
CA GLY A 182 -23.15 3.64 20.61
C GLY A 182 -21.86 4.08 21.30
N GLY A 183 -21.05 4.85 20.57
CA GLY A 183 -19.77 5.30 21.09
C GLY A 183 -18.92 6.02 20.06
N ALA A 184 -17.75 6.41 20.51
CA ALA A 184 -16.80 7.27 19.80
C ALA A 184 -15.67 6.49 19.12
N ILE A 185 -15.75 5.17 19.11
CA ILE A 185 -14.68 4.26 18.71
C ILE A 185 -15.07 3.54 17.44
N HIS A 186 -14.18 3.63 16.47
CA HIS A 186 -14.26 2.98 15.18
C HIS A 186 -13.03 2.06 15.06
N LEU A 187 -13.27 0.78 14.83
CA LEU A 187 -12.22 -0.23 14.72
C LEU A 187 -12.44 -1.08 13.47
N LEU A 188 -11.40 -1.40 12.72
CA LEU A 188 -11.50 -2.45 11.71
C LEU A 188 -11.16 -3.80 12.31
N SER A 189 -11.96 -4.81 11.96
CA SER A 189 -11.65 -6.22 12.13
C SER A 189 -11.34 -6.81 10.75
N LEU A 190 -10.05 -6.90 10.41
CA LEU A 190 -9.61 -7.37 9.09
C LEU A 190 -9.15 -8.83 9.13
N GLY A 191 -9.60 -9.64 8.17
CA GLY A 191 -9.26 -11.06 8.05
C GLY A 191 -9.84 -11.96 9.16
N ALA A 192 -10.71 -11.42 10.00
CA ALA A 192 -11.43 -12.21 11.00
C ALA A 192 -12.46 -13.13 10.31
N PRO A 193 -12.65 -14.37 10.79
CA PRO A 193 -13.57 -15.33 10.19
C PRO A 193 -15.04 -15.09 10.58
N GLU A 194 -15.31 -14.20 11.54
CA GLU A 194 -16.65 -13.93 12.06
C GLU A 194 -16.82 -12.48 12.51
N SER A 195 -18.08 -12.07 12.69
CA SER A 195 -18.44 -10.72 13.08
C SER A 195 -18.25 -10.44 14.56
N VAL A 196 -17.60 -9.33 14.89
CA VAL A 196 -17.47 -8.85 16.27
C VAL A 196 -18.76 -8.21 16.75
N THR A 197 -19.50 -7.49 15.89
CA THR A 197 -20.83 -6.96 16.25
C THR A 197 -21.82 -8.10 16.52
N ALA A 198 -21.84 -9.15 15.71
CA ALA A 198 -22.71 -10.30 15.99
C ALA A 198 -22.35 -10.97 17.33
N TRP A 199 -21.05 -11.08 17.65
CA TRP A 199 -20.61 -11.58 18.97
C TRP A 199 -21.12 -10.69 20.11
N GLN A 200 -21.00 -9.36 20.00
CA GLN A 200 -21.49 -8.42 21.02
C GLN A 200 -22.98 -8.63 21.31
N HIS A 201 -23.81 -8.83 20.28
CA HIS A 201 -25.24 -9.09 20.45
C HIS A 201 -25.54 -10.50 21.01
N ASN A 202 -24.89 -11.53 20.48
CA ASN A 202 -25.17 -12.91 20.84
C ASN A 202 -24.65 -13.27 22.25
N HIS A 203 -23.63 -12.55 22.73
CA HIS A 203 -22.97 -12.77 24.02
C HIS A 203 -23.04 -11.52 24.91
N GLU A 204 -24.11 -10.73 24.81
CA GLU A 204 -24.22 -9.44 25.50
C GLU A 204 -23.92 -9.49 27.02
N PRO A 205 -24.38 -10.50 27.81
CA PRO A 205 -24.03 -10.58 29.22
C PRO A 205 -22.52 -10.74 29.48
N GLU A 206 -21.85 -11.57 28.68
CA GLU A 206 -20.41 -11.79 28.74
C GLU A 206 -19.66 -10.52 28.32
N TYR A 207 -20.06 -9.92 27.20
CA TYR A 207 -19.49 -8.66 26.73
C TYR A 207 -19.58 -7.55 27.80
N ARG A 208 -20.76 -7.36 28.42
CA ARG A 208 -20.95 -6.38 29.51
C ARG A 208 -20.06 -6.69 30.72
N GLN A 209 -19.90 -7.97 31.07
CA GLN A 209 -19.01 -8.38 32.16
C GLN A 209 -17.55 -8.03 31.85
N LEU A 210 -17.06 -8.37 30.66
CA LEU A 210 -15.70 -8.06 30.21
C LEU A 210 -15.43 -6.55 30.23
N VAL A 211 -16.40 -5.74 29.80
CA VAL A 211 -16.31 -4.27 29.87
C VAL A 211 -16.24 -3.81 31.33
N ALA A 212 -17.10 -4.33 32.21
CA ALA A 212 -17.12 -3.97 33.63
C ALA A 212 -15.80 -4.30 34.35
N GLU A 213 -15.19 -5.44 34.02
CA GLU A 213 -13.86 -5.82 34.50
C GLU A 213 -12.78 -4.85 33.98
N ARG A 214 -12.85 -4.49 32.70
CA ARG A 214 -11.88 -3.59 32.06
C ARG A 214 -11.96 -2.14 32.56
N LEU A 215 -13.11 -1.68 33.05
CA LEU A 215 -13.27 -0.34 33.61
C LEU A 215 -12.25 -0.02 34.71
N GLN A 216 -11.84 -1.01 35.52
CA GLN A 216 -10.90 -0.84 36.64
C GLN A 216 -9.53 -0.34 36.19
N LYS A 217 -9.10 -0.68 34.97
CA LYS A 217 -7.82 -0.23 34.38
C LYS A 217 -7.76 1.29 34.19
N TYR A 218 -8.92 1.93 34.05
CA TYR A 218 -9.06 3.34 33.71
C TYR A 218 -9.62 4.16 34.88
N ASP A 219 -9.46 3.68 36.12
CA ASP A 219 -9.86 4.39 37.33
C ASP A 219 -9.21 5.79 37.41
N GLY A 220 -10.00 6.78 37.83
CA GLY A 220 -9.59 8.18 37.90
C GLY A 220 -9.76 8.96 36.58
N GLN A 221 -10.10 8.31 35.47
CA GLN A 221 -10.52 8.99 34.24
C GLN A 221 -12.00 9.39 34.29
N PRO A 222 -12.44 10.40 33.50
CA PRO A 222 -13.86 10.74 33.38
C PRO A 222 -14.70 9.54 32.94
N GLU A 223 -15.92 9.43 33.48
CA GLU A 223 -16.78 8.24 33.30
C GLU A 223 -16.98 7.84 31.84
N HIS A 224 -17.29 8.81 30.97
CA HIS A 224 -17.45 8.58 29.53
C HIS A 224 -16.17 8.02 28.89
N GLU A 225 -15.01 8.62 29.18
CA GLU A 225 -13.71 8.21 28.61
C GLU A 225 -13.28 6.84 29.12
N ARG A 226 -13.49 6.60 30.41
CA ARG A 226 -13.24 5.33 31.08
C ARG A 226 -14.04 4.19 30.42
N LEU A 227 -15.34 4.44 30.17
CA LEU A 227 -16.22 3.46 29.52
C LEU A 227 -15.81 3.19 28.08
N GLN A 228 -15.59 4.23 27.27
CA GLN A 228 -15.17 4.07 25.89
C GLN A 228 -13.83 3.34 25.79
N ALA A 229 -12.82 3.74 26.57
CA ALA A 229 -11.52 3.06 26.57
C ALA A 229 -11.61 1.58 26.98
N ALA A 230 -12.46 1.25 27.96
CA ALA A 230 -12.72 -0.13 28.37
C ALA A 230 -13.39 -0.96 27.25
N ILE A 231 -14.39 -0.39 26.57
CA ILE A 231 -15.03 -1.02 25.41
C ILE A 231 -14.01 -1.26 24.30
N CYS A 232 -13.21 -0.25 23.93
CA CYS A 232 -12.15 -0.37 22.92
C CYS A 232 -11.24 -1.57 23.21
N ASP A 233 -10.75 -1.63 24.44
CA ASP A 233 -9.87 -2.69 24.92
C ASP A 233 -10.48 -4.09 24.80
N VAL A 234 -11.78 -4.24 25.07
CA VAL A 234 -12.51 -5.53 24.94
C VAL A 234 -12.71 -5.91 23.47
N LEU A 235 -13.11 -4.95 22.63
CA LEU A 235 -13.31 -5.21 21.19
C LEU A 235 -12.00 -5.57 20.49
N LEU A 236 -10.91 -4.87 20.81
CA LEU A 236 -9.56 -5.19 20.31
C LEU A 236 -9.11 -6.59 20.72
N ASP A 237 -9.40 -6.99 21.96
CA ASP A 237 -9.10 -8.34 22.43
C ASP A 237 -9.91 -9.39 21.70
N LYS A 238 -11.20 -9.13 21.45
CA LYS A 238 -12.05 -10.04 20.68
C LYS A 238 -11.57 -10.18 19.24
N ILE A 239 -11.22 -9.09 18.57
CA ILE A 239 -10.66 -9.12 17.20
C ILE A 239 -9.41 -10.00 17.17
N ARG A 240 -8.50 -9.84 18.14
CA ARG A 240 -7.29 -10.65 18.23
C ARG A 240 -7.61 -12.12 18.51
N GLU A 241 -8.52 -12.40 19.43
CA GLU A 241 -8.94 -13.76 19.82
C GLU A 241 -9.41 -14.57 18.62
N ILE A 242 -10.21 -13.95 17.74
CA ILE A 242 -10.74 -14.60 16.53
C ILE A 242 -9.75 -14.58 15.36
N GLY A 243 -8.51 -14.14 15.57
CA GLY A 243 -7.44 -14.12 14.56
C GLY A 243 -7.41 -12.90 13.64
N GLY A 244 -8.30 -11.93 13.86
CA GLY A 244 -8.37 -10.69 13.10
C GLY A 244 -7.18 -9.76 13.33
N LEU A 245 -6.93 -8.89 12.35
CA LEU A 245 -6.04 -7.75 12.45
C LEU A 245 -6.87 -6.53 12.86
N SER A 246 -6.56 -5.97 14.02
CA SER A 246 -7.26 -4.81 14.56
C SER A 246 -6.64 -3.49 14.09
N VAL A 247 -7.46 -2.59 13.56
CA VAL A 247 -7.03 -1.24 13.13
C VAL A 247 -7.78 -0.19 13.94
N TYR A 248 -7.06 0.80 14.50
CA TYR A 248 -7.69 1.96 15.11
C TYR A 248 -7.92 3.05 14.06
N CYS A 249 -9.19 3.40 13.82
CA CYS A 249 -9.60 4.24 12.70
C CYS A 249 -9.57 5.73 13.01
N HIS A 250 -9.15 6.50 12.00
CA HIS A 250 -9.20 7.96 11.89
C HIS A 250 -9.38 8.73 13.23
N PRO A 251 -8.38 8.72 14.14
CA PRO A 251 -8.53 9.19 15.53
C PRO A 251 -8.86 10.68 15.67
N TYR A 252 -8.62 11.46 14.63
CA TYR A 252 -8.86 12.91 14.57
C TYR A 252 -10.08 13.28 13.73
N TRP A 253 -10.90 12.30 13.33
CA TRP A 253 -12.17 12.55 12.65
C TRP A 253 -13.13 13.38 13.51
N ARG A 254 -13.93 14.21 12.82
CA ARG A 254 -14.95 15.08 13.41
C ARG A 254 -16.19 15.08 12.52
N CYS A 255 -17.30 14.60 13.03
CA CYS A 255 -18.60 14.80 12.43
C CYS A 255 -18.95 16.30 12.34
N ASN A 256 -19.40 16.77 11.17
CA ASN A 256 -19.71 18.18 10.87
C ASN A 256 -20.88 18.78 11.69
N ALA A 257 -21.60 17.98 12.48
CA ALA A 257 -22.88 18.40 13.07
C ALA A 257 -22.79 18.91 14.53
N GLY A 258 -21.61 19.19 15.10
CA GLY A 258 -21.48 19.84 16.43
C GLY A 258 -22.16 19.13 17.63
N LEU A 259 -22.73 17.94 17.41
CA LEU A 259 -23.65 17.23 18.31
C LEU A 259 -23.33 15.73 18.44
N SER A 260 -22.22 15.23 17.88
CA SER A 260 -22.05 13.79 17.70
C SER A 260 -21.20 13.12 18.79
N HIS A 261 -21.73 12.01 19.33
CA HIS A 261 -21.09 11.07 20.26
C HIS A 261 -20.10 10.11 19.56
N TYR A 262 -19.84 10.30 18.26
CA TYR A 262 -19.13 9.34 17.41
C TYR A 262 -17.64 9.67 17.22
N ASN A 263 -17.18 10.85 17.67
CA ASN A 263 -15.78 11.24 17.54
C ASN A 263 -15.01 10.92 18.81
N ALA A 264 -13.84 10.27 18.67
CA ALA A 264 -12.93 10.11 19.78
C ALA A 264 -12.44 11.49 20.30
N THR A 265 -12.50 11.67 21.62
CA THR A 265 -11.98 12.87 22.26
C THR A 265 -10.44 12.80 22.33
N PRO A 266 -9.73 13.93 22.51
CA PRO A 266 -8.29 13.88 22.71
C PRO A 266 -7.88 13.00 23.89
N LEU A 267 -8.66 12.98 24.98
CA LEU A 267 -8.38 12.12 26.13
C LEU A 267 -8.60 10.63 25.80
N LEU A 268 -9.66 10.29 25.06
CA LEU A 268 -9.87 8.91 24.60
C LEU A 268 -8.69 8.43 23.76
N ASN A 269 -8.23 9.25 22.81
CA ASN A 269 -7.08 8.96 21.96
C ASN A 269 -5.84 8.68 22.81
N GLU A 270 -5.56 9.52 23.82
CA GLU A 270 -4.45 9.31 24.76
C GLU A 270 -4.56 7.96 25.50
N LEU A 271 -5.76 7.58 25.95
CA LEU A 271 -5.98 6.31 26.64
C LEU A 271 -5.77 5.11 25.70
N VAL A 272 -6.28 5.18 24.47
CA VAL A 272 -6.12 4.12 23.45
C VAL A 272 -4.66 4.00 23.00
N PHE A 273 -3.96 5.11 22.78
CA PHE A 273 -2.53 5.08 22.44
C PHE A 273 -1.67 4.54 23.59
N LYS A 274 -1.98 4.90 24.85
CA LYS A 274 -1.30 4.34 26.03
C LYS A 274 -1.60 2.85 26.23
N SER A 275 -2.81 2.40 25.90
CA SER A 275 -3.15 0.98 25.98
C SER A 275 -2.43 0.16 24.91
N ASN A 276 -2.20 0.76 23.73
CA ASN A 276 -1.44 0.24 22.60
C ASN A 276 -1.88 -1.18 22.17
N ARG A 277 -3.17 -1.48 22.31
CA ARG A 277 -3.72 -2.85 22.15
C ARG A 277 -4.10 -3.21 20.71
N PHE A 278 -4.13 -2.26 19.78
CA PHE A 278 -4.44 -2.50 18.37
C PHE A 278 -3.21 -2.93 17.57
N ASP A 279 -3.41 -3.53 16.40
CA ASP A 279 -2.31 -4.03 15.57
C ASP A 279 -1.81 -2.98 14.57
N ALA A 280 -2.70 -2.12 14.05
CA ALA A 280 -2.37 -1.07 13.08
C ALA A 280 -3.15 0.23 13.33
N LEU A 281 -2.65 1.32 12.75
CA LEU A 281 -3.24 2.65 12.88
C LEU A 281 -3.59 3.23 11.52
N GLU A 282 -4.80 3.73 11.39
CA GLU A 282 -5.21 4.45 10.19
C GLU A 282 -4.68 5.88 10.21
N LEU A 283 -4.01 6.29 9.13
CA LEU A 283 -3.43 7.63 9.02
C LEU A 283 -4.51 8.70 8.78
N GLY A 284 -5.58 8.40 8.05
CA GLY A 284 -6.69 9.33 7.83
C GLY A 284 -7.56 9.00 6.62
N ASN A 285 -8.77 9.57 6.63
CA ASN A 285 -9.86 9.32 5.69
C ASN A 285 -10.07 10.45 4.67
N CYS A 286 -9.13 10.61 3.73
CA CYS A 286 -9.19 11.59 2.63
C CYS A 286 -9.14 13.09 3.04
N GLU A 287 -9.23 13.46 4.32
CA GLU A 287 -9.17 14.86 4.77
C GLU A 287 -7.73 15.32 5.11
N THR A 288 -7.15 16.16 4.25
CA THR A 288 -5.73 16.60 4.33
C THR A 288 -5.30 17.13 5.70
N TYR A 289 -6.09 17.97 6.37
CA TYR A 289 -5.67 18.55 7.66
C TYR A 289 -5.72 17.52 8.81
N ARG A 290 -6.60 16.52 8.73
CA ARG A 290 -6.69 15.44 9.74
C ARG A 290 -5.55 14.45 9.59
N THR A 291 -5.21 14.12 8.34
CA THR A 291 -3.99 13.37 8.00
C THR A 291 -2.75 14.09 8.54
N ALA A 292 -2.66 15.42 8.44
CA ALA A 292 -1.55 16.19 9.00
C ALA A 292 -1.49 16.11 10.54
N LEU A 293 -2.63 16.22 11.24
CA LEU A 293 -2.70 16.08 12.69
C LEU A 293 -2.29 14.67 13.15
N MET A 294 -2.81 13.63 12.49
CA MET A 294 -2.46 12.25 12.80
C MET A 294 -0.97 11.99 12.54
N ASN A 295 -0.41 12.48 11.44
CA ASN A 295 1.02 12.36 11.17
C ASN A 295 1.88 13.09 12.22
N ALA A 296 1.51 14.31 12.62
CA ALA A 296 2.21 15.05 13.68
C ALA A 296 2.16 14.28 15.00
N ARG A 297 0.99 13.74 15.37
CA ARG A 297 0.82 12.93 16.57
C ARG A 297 1.64 11.64 16.51
N TYR A 298 1.61 10.94 15.38
CA TYR A 298 2.39 9.71 15.21
C TYR A 298 3.89 9.99 15.38
N CYS A 299 4.40 11.11 14.85
CA CYS A 299 5.78 11.53 15.08
C CYS A 299 6.10 11.76 16.57
N GLU A 300 5.19 12.33 17.35
CA GLU A 300 5.36 12.48 18.81
C GLU A 300 5.37 11.12 19.52
N LEU A 301 4.39 10.26 19.23
CA LEU A 301 4.31 8.92 19.80
C LEU A 301 5.58 8.11 19.52
N CYS A 302 6.11 8.17 18.29
CA CYS A 302 7.36 7.51 17.92
C CYS A 302 8.57 7.96 18.75
N ARG A 303 8.62 9.24 19.18
CA ARG A 303 9.69 9.72 20.08
C ARG A 303 9.64 9.05 21.45
N ASP A 304 8.45 8.64 21.87
CA ASP A 304 8.22 7.94 23.14
C ASP A 304 8.29 6.40 22.99
N GLY A 305 8.78 5.91 21.83
CA GLY A 305 8.97 4.49 21.56
C GLY A 305 7.73 3.75 21.06
N PHE A 306 6.65 4.47 20.72
CA PHE A 306 5.48 3.87 20.06
C PHE A 306 5.84 3.45 18.63
N GLN A 307 5.44 2.25 18.23
CA GLN A 307 5.64 1.76 16.87
C GLN A 307 4.45 0.89 16.47
N LYS A 308 3.75 1.30 15.40
CA LYS A 308 2.66 0.56 14.78
C LYS A 308 2.65 0.78 13.28
N PRO A 309 2.25 -0.22 12.48
CA PRO A 309 2.05 -0.04 11.05
C PRO A 309 0.99 1.04 10.79
N LEU A 310 1.30 1.92 9.84
CA LEU A 310 0.37 2.93 9.33
C LEU A 310 -0.33 2.41 8.09
N LEU A 311 -1.65 2.52 8.07
CA LEU A 311 -2.50 2.19 6.93
C LEU A 311 -3.12 3.45 6.34
N GLY A 312 -3.09 3.54 5.03
CA GLY A 312 -3.89 4.51 4.29
C GLY A 312 -5.19 3.86 3.90
N ALA A 313 -6.29 4.48 4.26
CA ALA A 313 -7.63 3.95 4.03
C ALA A 313 -8.57 5.10 3.65
N SER A 314 -9.38 4.90 2.63
CA SER A 314 -10.14 6.00 2.06
C SER A 314 -11.44 6.28 2.82
N ASP A 315 -11.96 5.31 3.58
CA ASP A 315 -13.27 5.43 4.24
C ASP A 315 -14.36 5.80 3.20
N TYR A 316 -14.30 5.10 2.06
CA TYR A 316 -15.02 5.52 0.85
C TYR A 316 -16.46 5.05 0.87
N HIS A 317 -17.39 5.99 0.68
CA HIS A 317 -18.84 5.76 0.71
C HIS A 317 -19.54 6.07 -0.63
N ASN A 318 -18.81 6.57 -1.63
CA ASN A 318 -19.38 7.02 -2.91
C ASN A 318 -20.56 8.02 -2.77
N ARG A 319 -20.41 9.05 -1.92
CA ARG A 319 -21.47 10.08 -1.68
C ARG A 319 -21.21 11.43 -2.35
N TYR A 320 -19.96 11.76 -2.65
CA TYR A 320 -19.59 13.11 -3.11
C TYR A 320 -18.65 13.08 -4.32
N ASP A 321 -17.59 12.26 -4.28
CA ASP A 321 -16.56 12.23 -5.31
C ASP A 321 -15.96 10.82 -5.43
N ASP A 322 -15.86 10.33 -6.67
CA ASP A 322 -15.20 9.07 -7.01
C ASP A 322 -13.67 9.15 -6.80
N GLU A 323 -13.08 10.35 -6.87
CA GLU A 323 -11.63 10.54 -6.66
C GLU A 323 -11.17 10.13 -5.26
N ALA A 324 -12.07 10.21 -4.27
CA ALA A 324 -11.79 9.84 -2.89
C ALA A 324 -11.31 8.39 -2.75
N LEU A 325 -11.82 7.46 -3.57
CA LEU A 325 -11.42 6.05 -3.53
C LEU A 325 -9.92 5.86 -3.80
N SER A 326 -9.34 6.68 -4.67
CA SER A 326 -7.93 6.61 -5.05
C SER A 326 -7.01 7.50 -4.19
N SER A 327 -7.59 8.35 -3.34
CA SER A 327 -6.88 9.42 -2.64
C SER A 327 -6.07 8.95 -1.44
N VAL A 328 -6.47 7.86 -0.79
CA VAL A 328 -5.75 7.27 0.34
C VAL A 328 -5.82 5.75 0.26
N TYR A 329 -4.66 5.10 0.32
CA TYR A 329 -4.53 3.65 0.17
C TYR A 329 -3.27 3.13 0.87
N THR A 330 -3.12 1.81 0.93
CA THR A 330 -1.98 1.13 1.54
C THR A 330 -1.18 0.37 0.49
N ILE A 331 0.15 0.49 0.53
CA ILE A 331 1.06 -0.42 -0.17
C ILE A 331 1.61 -1.42 0.83
N VAL A 332 1.57 -2.71 0.51
CA VAL A 332 2.04 -3.82 1.34
C VAL A 332 3.12 -4.59 0.59
N LEU A 333 4.17 -5.00 1.31
CA LEU A 333 5.19 -5.94 0.81
C LEU A 333 4.90 -7.33 1.38
N ALA A 334 4.42 -8.24 0.53
CA ALA A 334 4.05 -9.60 0.91
C ALA A 334 4.58 -10.62 -0.11
N PRO A 335 4.81 -11.89 0.28
CA PRO A 335 5.24 -12.92 -0.68
C PRO A 335 4.22 -13.16 -1.80
N GLU A 336 2.93 -13.02 -1.46
CA GLU A 336 1.78 -13.18 -2.35
C GLU A 336 0.66 -12.22 -1.93
N CYS A 337 -0.30 -11.97 -2.83
CA CYS A 337 -1.50 -11.22 -2.52
C CYS A 337 -2.57 -12.22 -2.07
N THR A 338 -2.57 -12.54 -0.78
CA THR A 338 -3.62 -13.34 -0.13
C THR A 338 -4.02 -12.62 1.16
N GLN A 339 -5.21 -12.90 1.69
CA GLN A 339 -5.68 -12.27 2.93
C GLN A 339 -4.66 -12.49 4.06
N GLU A 340 -4.22 -13.73 4.25
CA GLU A 340 -3.29 -14.11 5.31
C GLU A 340 -1.94 -13.39 5.13
N ALA A 341 -1.39 -13.38 3.92
CA ALA A 341 -0.11 -12.75 3.64
C ALA A 341 -0.17 -11.22 3.80
N VAL A 342 -1.26 -10.57 3.35
CA VAL A 342 -1.44 -9.12 3.52
C VAL A 342 -1.58 -8.76 4.99
N CYS A 343 -2.46 -9.42 5.74
CA CYS A 343 -2.61 -9.17 7.18
C CYS A 343 -1.30 -9.42 7.94
N GLN A 344 -0.56 -10.48 7.59
CA GLN A 344 0.72 -10.80 8.22
C GLN A 344 1.82 -9.78 7.88
N ALA A 345 1.84 -9.25 6.66
CA ALA A 345 2.76 -8.20 6.25
C ALA A 345 2.49 -6.89 6.99
N ILE A 346 1.21 -6.53 7.18
CA ILE A 346 0.83 -5.38 8.01
C ILE A 346 1.33 -5.56 9.45
N ARG A 347 1.09 -6.71 10.09
CA ARG A 347 1.60 -7.00 11.46
C ARG A 347 3.12 -6.91 11.58
N ARG A 348 3.86 -7.10 10.47
CA ARG A 348 5.32 -7.00 10.41
C ARG A 348 5.82 -5.61 10.01
N GLU A 349 4.92 -4.62 9.90
CA GLU A 349 5.24 -3.26 9.45
C GLU A 349 5.83 -3.19 8.04
N ASN A 350 5.56 -4.21 7.22
CA ASN A 350 5.90 -4.24 5.80
C ASN A 350 4.82 -3.53 4.97
N CYS A 351 4.34 -2.38 5.44
CA CYS A 351 3.32 -1.59 4.76
C CYS A 351 3.50 -0.10 4.97
N ALA A 352 3.06 0.69 3.98
CA ALA A 352 3.07 2.15 4.04
C ALA A 352 1.68 2.67 3.66
N ALA A 353 1.22 3.67 4.41
CA ALA A 353 0.09 4.48 4.02
C ALA A 353 0.50 5.42 2.90
N VAL A 354 -0.38 5.70 1.94
CA VAL A 354 -0.16 6.69 0.88
C VAL A 354 -1.39 7.58 0.80
N ALA A 355 -1.18 8.90 0.76
CA ALA A 355 -2.26 9.88 0.63
C ALA A 355 -1.95 10.91 -0.48
N GLY A 356 -2.96 11.34 -1.22
CA GLY A 356 -2.87 12.33 -2.30
C GLY A 356 -3.44 11.82 -3.63
N ASN A 357 -3.89 12.74 -4.48
CA ASN A 357 -4.47 12.43 -5.80
C ASN A 357 -3.42 12.56 -6.92
N SER A 358 -2.93 13.79 -7.15
CA SER A 358 -1.95 14.10 -8.21
C SER A 358 -0.51 13.97 -7.75
N GLU A 359 -0.22 14.40 -6.53
CA GLU A 359 1.05 14.19 -5.84
C GLU A 359 0.78 13.35 -4.60
N VAL A 360 1.36 12.15 -4.58
CA VAL A 360 1.18 11.20 -3.48
C VAL A 360 2.28 11.36 -2.44
N MET A 361 1.90 11.26 -1.18
CA MET A 361 2.77 11.32 -0.02
C MET A 361 2.68 9.99 0.74
N PRO A 362 3.75 9.20 0.78
CA PRO A 362 3.76 7.96 1.54
C PRO A 362 4.23 8.20 2.99
N PHE A 363 3.71 7.40 3.93
CA PHE A 363 3.98 7.48 5.37
C PHE A 363 4.29 6.09 5.93
N GLY A 364 5.33 6.00 6.75
CA GLY A 364 5.88 4.74 7.25
C GLY A 364 7.33 4.89 7.70
N SER A 365 8.03 3.77 7.87
CA SER A 365 9.46 3.79 8.24
C SER A 365 10.33 4.35 7.12
N PHE A 366 11.42 5.04 7.47
CA PHE A 366 12.29 5.70 6.49
C PHE A 366 12.83 4.73 5.41
N ARG A 367 13.29 3.54 5.82
CA ARG A 367 13.76 2.49 4.89
C ARG A 367 12.68 2.12 3.87
N LEU A 368 11.44 1.92 4.34
CA LEU A 368 10.30 1.52 3.51
C LEU A 368 9.91 2.64 2.54
N LEU A 369 9.89 3.89 3.01
CA LEU A 369 9.49 5.03 2.18
C LEU A 369 10.41 5.25 0.98
N LYS A 370 11.72 5.06 1.13
CA LYS A 370 12.65 5.13 -0.02
C LYS A 370 12.27 4.14 -1.12
N TYR A 371 11.92 2.91 -0.73
CA TYR A 371 11.53 1.88 -1.69
C TYR A 371 10.12 2.11 -2.25
N VAL A 372 9.15 2.51 -1.42
CA VAL A 372 7.79 2.84 -1.87
C VAL A 372 7.78 4.01 -2.87
N LEU A 373 8.59 5.05 -2.64
CA LEU A 373 8.74 6.16 -3.59
C LEU A 373 9.27 5.69 -4.95
N PHE A 374 10.25 4.79 -4.95
CA PHE A 374 10.74 4.16 -6.18
C PHE A 374 9.64 3.40 -6.91
N LEU A 375 8.85 2.58 -6.19
CA LEU A 375 7.75 1.82 -6.76
C LEU A 375 6.66 2.72 -7.35
N LEU A 376 6.28 3.79 -6.63
CA LEU A 376 5.28 4.77 -7.09
C LEU A 376 5.72 5.47 -8.38
N LYS A 377 7.02 5.68 -8.55
CA LYS A 377 7.58 6.36 -9.72
C LYS A 377 7.79 5.44 -10.92
N TYR A 378 8.23 4.19 -10.70
CA TYR A 378 8.74 3.33 -11.78
C TYR A 378 7.94 2.04 -12.01
N PHE A 379 7.20 1.56 -10.99
CA PHE A 379 6.47 0.29 -11.08
C PHE A 379 4.96 0.48 -11.21
N PHE A 380 4.35 1.22 -10.27
CA PHE A 380 2.91 1.41 -10.20
C PHE A 380 2.29 2.11 -11.42
N PRO A 381 2.93 3.06 -12.14
CA PRO A 381 2.30 3.72 -13.28
C PRO A 381 1.85 2.75 -14.38
N GLN A 382 2.67 1.75 -14.72
CA GLN A 382 2.33 0.74 -15.72
C GLN A 382 1.35 -0.30 -15.16
N HIS A 383 1.51 -0.68 -13.89
CA HIS A 383 0.59 -1.55 -13.17
C HIS A 383 -0.83 -0.98 -13.16
N ASP A 384 -0.98 0.26 -12.68
CA ASP A 384 -2.26 0.93 -12.51
C ASP A 384 -2.93 1.20 -13.86
N ARG A 385 -2.16 1.44 -14.93
CA ARG A 385 -2.69 1.54 -16.30
C ARG A 385 -3.37 0.24 -16.75
N LEU A 386 -2.74 -0.92 -16.48
CA LEU A 386 -3.31 -2.22 -16.84
C LEU A 386 -4.51 -2.56 -15.94
N CYS A 387 -4.42 -2.27 -14.65
CA CYS A 387 -5.52 -2.46 -13.70
C CYS A 387 -6.74 -1.59 -14.05
N ARG A 388 -6.51 -0.35 -14.51
CA ARG A 388 -7.57 0.55 -14.99
C ARG A 388 -8.40 -0.11 -16.10
N GLN A 389 -7.72 -0.59 -17.13
CA GLN A 389 -8.38 -1.29 -18.25
C GLN A 389 -9.15 -2.53 -17.75
N GLN A 390 -8.58 -3.26 -16.79
CA GLN A 390 -9.25 -4.45 -16.25
C GLN A 390 -10.47 -4.09 -15.40
N GLY A 391 -10.42 -3.02 -14.61
CA GLY A 391 -11.55 -2.50 -13.84
C GLY A 391 -12.69 -1.99 -14.72
N GLU A 392 -12.38 -1.31 -15.82
CA GLU A 392 -13.37 -0.88 -16.82
C GLU A 392 -14.10 -2.07 -17.45
N LEU A 393 -13.39 -3.18 -17.72
CA LEU A 393 -14.00 -4.42 -18.18
C LEU A 393 -14.85 -5.08 -17.09
N LEU A 394 -14.41 -5.08 -15.84
CA LEU A 394 -15.22 -5.60 -14.72
C LEU A 394 -16.55 -4.85 -14.61
N LEU A 395 -16.55 -3.52 -14.74
CA LEU A 395 -17.78 -2.72 -14.74
C LEU A 395 -18.73 -3.11 -15.89
N ARG A 396 -18.19 -3.38 -17.08
CA ARG A 396 -18.97 -3.87 -18.23
C ARG A 396 -19.51 -5.29 -18.00
N ALA A 397 -18.73 -6.15 -17.37
CA ALA A 397 -19.17 -7.50 -17.00
C ALA A 397 -20.37 -7.46 -16.03
N LEU A 398 -20.38 -6.52 -15.08
CA LEU A 398 -21.53 -6.32 -14.17
C LEU A 398 -22.79 -5.86 -14.91
N GLN A 399 -22.65 -5.27 -16.10
CA GLN A 399 -23.78 -4.90 -16.97
C GLN A 399 -24.21 -6.05 -17.91
N GLY A 400 -23.58 -7.23 -17.80
CA GLY A 400 -23.93 -8.43 -18.55
C GLY A 400 -23.10 -8.66 -19.82
N GLU A 401 -22.03 -7.90 -20.04
CA GLU A 401 -21.14 -8.12 -21.19
C GLU A 401 -20.13 -9.27 -20.94
N ASP A 402 -19.94 -10.15 -21.92
CA ASP A 402 -18.90 -11.19 -21.83
C ASP A 402 -17.54 -10.64 -22.26
N VAL A 403 -16.72 -10.30 -21.27
CA VAL A 403 -15.34 -9.79 -21.41
C VAL A 403 -14.33 -10.65 -20.65
N SER A 404 -14.69 -11.91 -20.40
CA SER A 404 -13.94 -12.82 -19.54
C SER A 404 -12.52 -13.11 -20.05
N LEU A 405 -12.36 -13.26 -21.37
CA LEU A 405 -11.07 -13.48 -22.01
C LEU A 405 -10.16 -12.25 -21.95
N GLU A 406 -10.72 -11.05 -22.13
CA GLU A 406 -10.00 -9.80 -22.04
C GLU A 406 -9.49 -9.53 -20.62
N ILE A 407 -10.32 -9.81 -19.60
CA ILE A 407 -9.91 -9.73 -18.19
C ILE A 407 -8.72 -10.64 -17.92
N GLN A 408 -8.78 -11.90 -18.38
CA GLN A 408 -7.68 -12.87 -18.20
C GLN A 408 -6.41 -12.44 -18.96
N GLY A 409 -6.55 -11.94 -20.19
CA GLY A 409 -5.43 -11.45 -20.98
C GLY A 409 -4.71 -10.27 -20.32
N LEU A 410 -5.47 -9.34 -19.71
CA LEU A 410 -4.88 -8.27 -18.90
C LEU A 410 -4.23 -8.82 -17.63
N GLN A 411 -4.84 -9.81 -16.96
CA GLN A 411 -4.25 -10.40 -15.77
C GLN A 411 -2.90 -11.06 -16.03
N GLN A 412 -2.75 -11.71 -17.18
CA GLN A 412 -1.47 -12.28 -17.61
C GLN A 412 -0.42 -11.19 -17.81
N LYS A 413 -0.78 -10.04 -18.42
CA LYS A 413 0.12 -8.89 -18.58
C LYS A 413 0.52 -8.27 -17.25
N ILE A 414 -0.41 -8.13 -16.31
CA ILE A 414 -0.16 -7.61 -14.96
C ILE A 414 0.79 -8.55 -14.21
N THR A 415 0.53 -9.85 -14.25
CA THR A 415 1.39 -10.88 -13.64
C THR A 415 2.80 -10.87 -14.26
N ALA A 416 2.90 -10.73 -15.59
CA ALA A 416 4.18 -10.64 -16.27
C ALA A 416 4.96 -9.37 -15.87
N TRP A 417 4.27 -8.23 -15.72
CA TRP A 417 4.86 -6.98 -15.22
C TRP A 417 5.36 -7.11 -13.78
N GLN A 418 4.55 -7.70 -12.89
CA GLN A 418 4.92 -7.99 -11.50
C GLN A 418 6.14 -8.93 -11.41
N LYS A 419 6.19 -9.98 -12.23
CA LYS A 419 7.36 -10.88 -12.30
C LYS A 419 8.61 -10.18 -12.84
N ALA A 420 8.45 -9.35 -13.87
CA ALA A 420 9.54 -8.59 -14.47
C ALA A 420 10.11 -7.50 -13.54
N LEU A 421 9.43 -7.19 -12.42
CA LEU A 421 9.94 -6.24 -11.42
C LEU A 421 11.33 -6.65 -10.91
N LYS A 422 11.57 -7.96 -10.70
CA LYS A 422 12.80 -8.50 -10.11
C LYS A 422 13.69 -9.18 -11.13
N TYR A 423 15.00 -9.00 -10.99
CA TYR A 423 15.97 -9.73 -11.78
C TYR A 423 15.99 -11.22 -11.40
N SER A 424 16.13 -12.07 -12.42
CA SER A 424 16.32 -13.51 -12.29
C SER A 424 17.38 -13.99 -13.30
N PRO A 425 18.45 -14.69 -12.87
CA PRO A 425 19.47 -15.24 -13.78
C PRO A 425 18.90 -16.25 -14.78
N ALA A 426 17.87 -17.01 -14.38
CA ALA A 426 17.20 -18.00 -15.23
C ALA A 426 16.33 -17.34 -16.33
N GLY A 427 16.16 -16.02 -16.27
CA GLY A 427 15.36 -15.25 -17.20
C GLY A 427 13.89 -15.08 -16.80
N ARG A 428 13.07 -14.63 -17.77
CA ARG A 428 11.64 -14.30 -17.59
C ARG A 428 10.78 -15.55 -17.54
#